data_AF-A0A0L0W981-F1
#
_entry.id   AF-A0A0L0W981-F1
#
_cell.length_a   1.000
_cell.length_b   1.000
_cell.length_c   1.000
_cell.angle_alpha   90.00
_cell.angle_beta   90.00
_cell.angle_gamma   90.00
#
_symmetry.space_group_name_H-M   'P 1'
#
loop_
_entity.id
_entity.type
_entity.pdbx_description
1 polymer ?
#
loop_
_entity_poly.entity_id
_entity_poly.type
_entity_poly.pdbx_seq_one_letter_code
_entity_poly.pdbx_strand_id
1 'polypeptide(L)' 'MNWILSEEVQKAQALDKIDSPTNKKVKLTNEEAEGLIYSKKAIESLNTLDWKYVNKSMERWIERWNKEIGNTK' A
#
# COMPACT_ATOMS: atom_id res chain seq x y z
N MET A 1 -3.48 17.65 4.75
CA MET A 1 -2.69 16.72 3.91
C MET A 1 -1.22 16.62 4.30
N ASN A 2 -0.48 17.72 4.54
CA ASN A 2 0.97 17.59 4.82
C ASN A 2 1.31 16.84 6.12
N TRP A 3 0.41 16.86 7.11
CA TRP A 3 0.62 16.18 8.39
C TRP A 3 0.77 14.66 8.26
N ILE A 4 -0.12 13.97 7.53
CA ILE A 4 -0.04 12.51 7.33
C ILE A 4 1.19 12.07 6.52
N LEU A 5 1.78 13.00 5.74
CA LEU A 5 3.00 12.75 4.96
C LEU A 5 4.29 13.08 5.73
N SER A 6 4.16 13.63 6.94
CA SER A 6 5.30 13.98 7.77
C SER A 6 6.09 12.74 8.20
N GLU A 7 7.39 12.93 8.43
CA GLU A 7 8.26 11.86 8.92
C GLU A 7 7.81 11.34 10.29
N GLU A 8 7.41 12.24 11.18
CA GLU A 8 6.93 11.91 12.53
C GLU A 8 5.72 10.99 12.48
N VAL A 9 4.69 11.37 11.74
CA VAL A 9 3.43 10.61 11.66
C VAL A 9 3.65 9.26 10.98
N GLN A 10 4.37 9.23 9.87
CA GLN A 10 4.66 7.96 9.20
C GLN A 10 5.56 7.04 10.03
N LYS A 11 6.47 7.59 10.84
CA LYS A 11 7.26 6.80 11.79
C LYS A 11 6.36 6.19 12.87
N ALA A 12 5.46 6.98 13.46
CA ALA A 12 4.51 6.46 14.46
C ALA A 12 3.63 5.34 13.87
N GLN A 13 3.05 5.54 12.69
CA GLN A 13 2.24 4.52 12.02
C GLN A 13 3.04 3.24 11.71
N ALA A 14 4.31 3.37 11.33
CA ALA A 14 5.18 2.22 11.06
C ALA A 14 5.50 1.44 12.34
N LEU A 15 5.79 2.12 13.45
CA LEU A 15 6.07 1.47 14.73
C LEU A 15 4.84 0.71 15.25
N ASP A 16 3.65 1.29 15.07
CA ASP A 16 2.37 0.66 15.42
C ASP A 16 1.89 -0.39 14.39
N LYS A 17 2.70 -0.64 13.35
CA LYS A 17 2.43 -1.61 12.25
C LYS A 17 1.12 -1.35 11.50
N ILE A 18 0.68 -0.10 11.48
CA ILE A 18 -0.54 0.32 10.78
C ILE A 18 -0.28 0.43 9.27
N ASP A 19 0.85 1.03 8.88
CA ASP A 19 1.23 1.16 7.48
C ASP A 19 2.76 1.22 7.32
N SER A 20 3.26 0.84 6.15
CA SER A 20 4.67 0.97 5.80
C SER A 20 4.98 2.41 5.35
N PRO A 21 6.09 3.02 5.77
CA PRO A 21 6.37 4.41 5.45
C PRO A 21 6.74 4.57 3.97
N THR A 22 6.13 5.54 3.31
CA THR A 22 6.48 5.93 1.93
C THR A 22 7.49 7.08 1.91
N ASN A 23 7.62 7.81 3.02
CA ASN A 23 8.57 8.88 3.20
C ASN A 23 9.97 8.34 3.46
N LYS A 24 10.89 8.58 2.51
CA LYS A 24 12.29 8.12 2.53
C LYS A 24 13.12 8.61 3.72
N LYS A 25 12.64 9.63 4.44
CA LYS A 25 13.31 10.16 5.64
C LYS A 25 13.10 9.28 6.86
N VAL A 26 11.99 8.53 6.94
CA VAL A 26 11.73 7.60 8.04
C VAL A 26 12.82 6.53 8.06
N LYS A 27 13.53 6.45 9.20
CA LYS A 27 14.54 5.42 9.48
C LYS A 27 14.06 4.53 10.62
N LEU A 28 14.02 3.23 10.35
CA LEU A 28 13.68 2.17 11.30
C LEU A 28 14.87 1.23 11.51
N THR A 29 15.02 0.67 12.71
CA THR A 29 15.92 -0.47 12.96
C THR A 29 15.43 -1.73 12.25
N ASN A 30 16.25 -2.78 12.26
CA ASN A 30 15.83 -4.07 11.68
C ASN A 30 14.64 -4.67 12.44
N GLU A 31 14.59 -4.57 13.78
CA GLU A 31 13.44 -5.05 14.55
C GLU A 31 12.17 -4.21 14.27
N GLU A 32 12.32 -2.88 14.24
CA GLU A 32 11.21 -1.97 13.94
C GLU A 32 10.66 -2.17 12.52
N ALA A 33 11.49 -2.58 11.58
CA ALA A 33 11.09 -2.84 10.19
C ALA A 33 10.44 -4.21 9.96
N GLU A 34 10.45 -5.11 10.96
CA GLU A 34 9.91 -6.46 10.79
C GLU A 34 8.42 -6.43 10.44
N GLY A 35 8.01 -7.22 9.44
CA GLY A 35 6.62 -7.25 8.96
C GLY A 35 6.20 -6.04 8.10
N LEU A 36 7.09 -5.08 7.85
CA LEU A 36 6.81 -3.90 7.01
C LEU A 36 7.46 -4.03 5.63
N ILE A 37 6.86 -3.34 4.65
CA ILE A 37 7.44 -3.13 3.33
C ILE A 37 8.45 -1.97 3.43
N TYR A 38 9.60 -2.25 4.03
CA TYR A 38 10.65 -1.25 4.29
C TYR A 38 12.02 -1.65 3.71
N SER A 39 12.31 -2.95 3.62
CA SER A 39 13.57 -3.42 3.05
C SER A 39 13.62 -3.24 1.54
N LYS A 40 14.83 -3.03 0.99
CA LYS A 40 15.07 -2.97 -0.46
C LYS A 40 14.49 -4.20 -1.17
N LYS A 41 14.71 -5.39 -0.62
CA LYS A 41 14.19 -6.66 -1.16
C LYS A 41 12.65 -6.68 -1.19
N ALA A 42 11.99 -6.23 -0.13
CA ALA A 42 10.53 -6.18 -0.08
C ALA A 42 9.99 -5.21 -1.14
N ILE A 43 10.58 -4.02 -1.27
CA ILE A 43 10.18 -3.03 -2.27
C ILE A 43 10.39 -3.54 -3.70
N GLU A 44 11.53 -4.17 -3.99
CA GLU A 44 11.84 -4.71 -5.32
C GLU A 44 10.94 -5.90 -5.72
N SER A 45 10.32 -6.57 -4.75
CA SER A 45 9.36 -7.65 -5.01
C SER A 45 7.96 -7.16 -5.41
N LEU A 46 7.67 -5.86 -5.29
CA LEU A 46 6.35 -5.32 -5.59
C LEU A 46 6.10 -5.25 -7.10
N ASN A 47 4.95 -5.78 -7.52
CA ASN A 47 4.39 -5.48 -8.83
C ASN A 47 3.61 -4.17 -8.74
N THR A 48 4.02 -3.17 -9.53
CA THR A 48 3.33 -1.88 -9.57
C THR A 48 2.18 -1.91 -10.56
N LEU A 49 1.12 -1.16 -10.26
CA LEU A 49 -0.07 -1.08 -11.10
C LEU A 49 0.11 -0.06 -12.24
N ASP A 50 -0.25 -0.44 -13.46
CA ASP A 50 -0.52 0.53 -14.52
C ASP A 50 -1.89 1.17 -14.29
N TRP A 51 -1.89 2.33 -13.64
CA TRP A 51 -3.10 3.07 -13.32
C TRP A 51 -3.91 3.49 -14.55
N LYS A 52 -3.28 3.70 -15.72
CA LYS A 52 -4.03 4.04 -16.94
C LYS A 52 -4.83 2.83 -17.42
N TYR A 53 -4.22 1.65 -17.39
CA TYR A 53 -4.92 0.41 -17.73
C TYR A 53 -6.04 0.07 -16.73
N VAL A 54 -5.75 0.22 -15.43
CA VAL A 54 -6.72 0.03 -14.34
C VAL A 54 -7.92 0.94 -14.54
N ASN A 55 -7.70 2.25 -14.73
CA ASN A 55 -8.79 3.21 -14.89
C ASN A 55 -9.65 2.91 -16.13
N LYS A 56 -9.04 2.50 -17.24
CA LYS A 56 -9.77 2.09 -18.46
C LYS A 56 -10.56 0.79 -18.28
N SER A 57 -10.12 -0.09 -17.36
CA SER A 57 -10.73 -1.42 -17.17
C SER A 57 -11.73 -1.47 -16.01
N MET A 58 -11.75 -0.46 -15.14
CA MET A 58 -12.46 -0.46 -13.86
C MET A 58 -13.96 -0.79 -14.02
N GLU A 59 -14.64 -0.14 -14.96
CA GLU A 59 -16.08 -0.35 -15.20
C GLU A 59 -16.38 -1.81 -15.57
N ARG A 60 -15.65 -2.37 -16.55
CA ARG A 60 -15.77 -3.77 -16.98
C ARG A 60 -15.49 -4.75 -15.83
N TRP A 61 -14.51 -4.44 -14.97
CA TRP A 61 -14.20 -5.29 -13.82
C TRP A 61 -15.31 -5.28 -12.77
N ILE A 62 -15.89 -4.10 -12.47
CA ILE A 62 -17.01 -3.97 -11.55
C ILE A 62 -18.24 -4.73 -12.07
N GLU A 63 -18.58 -4.58 -13.35
CA GLU A 63 -19.70 -5.31 -13.97
C GLU A 63 -19.52 -6.83 -13.83
N ARG A 64 -18.32 -7.32 -14.17
CA ARG A 64 -17.98 -8.74 -14.07
C ARG A 64 -18.04 -9.24 -12.63
N TRP A 65 -17.47 -8.50 -11.68
CA TRP A 65 -17.50 -8.85 -10.26
C TRP A 65 -18.93 -8.97 -9.73
N ASN A 66 -19.79 -8.00 -10.05
CA ASN A 66 -21.19 -8.02 -9.61
C ASN A 66 -21.96 -9.21 -10.20
N LYS A 67 -21.69 -9.56 -11.45
CA LYS A 67 -22.30 -10.72 -12.11
C LYS A 67 -21.84 -12.05 -11.52
N GLU A 68 -20.55 -12.19 -11.26
CA GLU A 68 -19.94 -13.48 -10.86
C GLU A 68 -20.02 -13.73 -9.34
N ILE A 69 -19.93 -12.69 -8.51
CA ILE A 69 -19.82 -12.79 -7.05
C ILE A 69 -20.94 -12.05 -6.32
N GLY A 70 -21.45 -10.95 -6.89
CA GLY A 70 -22.48 -10.11 -6.25
C GLY A 70 -23.82 -10.79 -5.95
N ASN A 71 -24.09 -11.95 -6.55
CA ASN A 71 -25.34 -12.70 -6.38
C ASN A 71 -25.22 -13.96 -5.50
N THR A 72 -24.05 -14.29 -4.97
CA THR A 72 -23.95 -15.34 -3.95
C THR A 72 -24.40 -14.79 -2.60
N LYS A 73 -25.69 -15.01 -2.29
CA LYS A 73 -26.21 -15.04 -0.92
C LYS A 73 -25.90 -16.37 -0.25
#